data_AF-A0A7W1AXY2-F1
#
_entry.id   AF-A0A7W1AXY2-F1
#
_cell.length_a   1.000
_cell.length_b   1.000
_cell.length_c   1.000
_cell.angle_alpha   90.00
_cell.angle_beta   90.00
_cell.angle_gamma   90.00
#
_symmetry.space_group_name_H-M   'P 1'
#
loop_
_entity.id
_entity.type
_entity.pdbx_description
1 polymer ?
#
loop_
_entity_poly.entity_id
_entity_poly.type
_entity_poly.pdbx_seq_one_letter_code
_entity_poly.pdbx_strand_id
1 'polypeptide(L)' 'MSSGDQSSGRETTLVDNEVYNLITTISSKLEGLAAYRKYEQDGQANDPIWRELRQQDEQAVRRLMQQLEQFAQQGKLQAR' A
#
# COMPACT_ATOMS: atom_id res chain seq x y z
N MET A 1 9.51 -25.11 37.77
CA MET A 1 9.70 -25.88 36.52
C MET A 1 8.31 -26.07 35.94
N SER A 2 7.91 -25.63 34.75
CA SER A 2 8.63 -25.39 33.51
C SER A 2 7.97 -24.23 32.77
N SER A 3 8.77 -23.33 32.21
CA SER A 3 8.35 -22.29 31.28
C SER A 3 7.85 -22.93 29.99
N GLY A 4 6.65 -22.54 29.56
CA GLY A 4 6.18 -22.77 28.20
C GLY A 4 6.56 -21.55 27.37
N ASP A 5 7.75 -21.60 26.78
CA ASP A 5 8.19 -20.65 25.76
C ASP A 5 7.30 -20.84 24.53
N GLN A 6 6.29 -19.97 24.39
CA GLN A 6 5.55 -19.84 23.14
C GLN A 6 6.47 -19.15 22.15
N SER A 7 7.30 -19.95 21.47
CA SER A 7 8.00 -19.51 20.27
C SER A 7 6.94 -19.21 19.22
N SER A 8 6.46 -17.97 19.23
CA SER A 8 5.68 -17.40 18.13
C SER A 8 6.58 -17.48 16.91
N GLY A 9 6.26 -18.42 16.01
CA GLY A 9 6.99 -18.68 14.79
C GLY A 9 7.11 -17.38 14.03
N ARG A 10 8.30 -16.79 14.04
CA ARG A 10 8.66 -15.67 13.19
C ARG A 10 8.62 -16.22 11.77
N GLU A 11 7.48 -16.09 11.10
CA GLU A 11 7.42 -16.23 9.66
C GLU A 11 8.47 -15.28 9.09
N THR A 12 9.52 -15.84 8.52
CA THR A 12 10.59 -15.14 7.83
C THR A 12 10.06 -14.63 6.51
N THR A 13 9.18 -13.63 6.54
CA THR A 13 8.88 -12.86 5.35
C THR A 13 10.13 -12.08 4.98
N LEU A 14 10.51 -12.14 3.69
CA LEU A 14 11.65 -11.42 3.11
C LEU A 14 11.54 -9.89 3.27
N VAL A 15 10.40 -9.40 3.73
CA VAL A 15 10.12 -7.99 3.97
C VAL A 15 9.27 -7.89 5.26
N ASP A 16 9.54 -6.89 6.11
CA ASP A 16 8.73 -6.64 7.31
C ASP A 16 7.24 -6.49 6.95
N ASN A 17 6.33 -7.06 7.77
CA ASN A 17 4.89 -7.06 7.51
C ASN A 17 4.35 -5.64 7.27
N GLU A 18 4.90 -4.64 7.97
CA GLU A 18 4.54 -3.23 7.79
C GLU A 18 4.86 -2.72 6.38
N VAL A 19 6.02 -3.09 5.85
CA VAL A 19 6.47 -2.69 4.52
C VAL A 19 5.67 -3.43 3.46
N TYR A 20 5.42 -4.72 3.64
CA TYR A 20 4.58 -5.50 2.73
C TYR A 20 3.17 -4.91 2.63
N ASN A 21 2.55 -4.60 3.77
CA ASN A 21 1.22 -3.97 3.83
C ASN A 21 1.22 -2.62 3.10
N LEU A 22 2.27 -1.83 3.27
CA LEU A 22 2.41 -0.54 2.63
C LEU A 22 2.52 -0.67 1.10
N ILE A 23 3.40 -1.55 0.61
CA ILE A 23 3.59 -1.80 -0.82
C ILE A 23 2.30 -2.34 -1.45
N THR A 24 1.64 -3.28 -0.78
CA THR A 24 0.36 -3.86 -1.24
C THR A 24 -0.71 -2.78 -1.36
N THR A 25 -0.83 -1.92 -0.34
CA THR A 25 -1.80 -0.80 -0.35
C THR A 25 -1.51 0.18 -1.48
N ILE A 26 -0.23 0.50 -1.74
CA ILE A 26 0.18 1.34 -2.87
C ILE A 26 -0.25 0.70 -4.19
N SER A 27 0.04 -0.60 -4.38
CA SER A 27 -0.31 -1.33 -5.61
C SER A 27 -1.82 -1.28 -5.88
N SER A 28 -2.65 -1.61 -4.88
CA SER A 28 -4.11 -1.60 -5.04
C SER A 28 -4.67 -0.22 -5.36
N LYS A 29 -4.07 0.86 -4.80
CA LYS A 29 -4.47 2.22 -5.15
C LYS A 29 -4.09 2.60 -6.58
N LEU A 30 -2.91 2.21 -7.05
CA LEU A 30 -2.50 2.45 -8.43
C LEU A 30 -3.41 1.72 -9.44
N GLU A 31 -3.84 0.50 -9.11
CA GLU A 31 -4.85 -0.23 -9.88
C GLU A 31 -6.20 0.52 -9.92
N GLY A 32 -6.65 1.04 -8.77
CA GLY A 32 -7.84 1.88 -8.68
C GLY A 32 -7.76 3.14 -9.55
N LEU A 33 -6.62 3.84 -9.53
CA LEU A 33 -6.37 5.01 -10.38
C LEU A 33 -6.46 4.68 -11.87
N ALA A 34 -5.97 3.52 -12.30
CA ALA A 34 -6.10 3.06 -13.67
C ALA A 34 -7.57 2.81 -14.05
N ALA A 35 -8.35 2.23 -13.13
CA ALA A 35 -9.79 2.01 -13.32
C ALA A 35 -10.56 3.32 -13.43
N TYR A 36 -10.33 4.30 -12.53
CA TYR A 36 -11.01 5.59 -12.59
C TYR A 36 -10.74 6.33 -13.90
N ARG A 37 -9.48 6.31 -14.39
CA ARG A 37 -9.14 6.92 -15.68
C ARG A 37 -9.92 6.28 -16.83
N LYS A 38 -10.09 4.96 -16.80
CA LYS A 38 -10.92 4.25 -17.78
C LYS A 38 -12.39 4.68 -17.68
N TYR A 39 -12.95 4.75 -16.47
CA TYR A 39 -14.36 5.13 -16.27
C TYR A 39 -14.66 6.60 -16.61
N GLU A 40 -13.70 7.50 -16.42
CA GLU A 40 -13.80 8.88 -16.91
C GLU A 40 -13.85 8.91 -18.45
N GLN A 41 -13.06 8.08 -19.13
CA GLN A 41 -12.99 8.01 -20.60
C GLN A 41 -14.22 7.32 -21.21
N ASP A 42 -14.70 6.25 -20.57
CA ASP A 42 -15.83 5.44 -21.05
C ASP A 42 -17.20 6.15 -20.88
N GLY A 43 -17.22 7.32 -20.22
CA GLY A 43 -18.30 8.31 -20.37
C GLY A 43 -19.69 7.81 -20.01
N GLN A 44 -19.94 7.48 -18.74
CA GLN A 44 -21.29 7.26 -18.22
C GLN A 44 -21.52 8.05 -16.93
N ALA A 45 -22.47 8.99 -16.95
CA ALA A 45 -23.26 9.65 -15.89
C ALA A 45 -22.60 10.10 -14.55
N ASN A 46 -21.37 9.71 -14.25
CA ASN A 46 -20.71 9.79 -12.95
C ASN A 46 -19.29 10.39 -13.04
N ASP A 47 -18.94 11.08 -14.13
CA ASP A 47 -17.61 11.69 -14.33
C ASP A 47 -17.08 12.47 -13.09
N PRO A 48 -17.91 13.25 -12.35
CA PRO A 48 -17.43 13.93 -11.15
C PRO A 48 -16.93 13.00 -10.03
N ILE A 49 -17.59 11.85 -9.81
CA ILE A 49 -17.20 10.94 -8.71
C ILE A 49 -15.87 10.25 -9.00
N TRP A 50 -15.64 9.83 -10.25
CA TRP A 50 -14.39 9.18 -10.64
C TRP A 50 -13.21 10.14 -10.53
N ARG A 51 -13.42 11.38 -10.93
CA ARG A 51 -12.43 12.45 -10.80
C ARG A 51 -12.08 12.74 -9.34
N GLU A 52 -13.08 12.81 -8.47
CA GLU A 52 -12.91 13.03 -7.04
C GLU A 52 -12.12 11.88 -6.40
N LEU A 53 -12.56 10.64 -6.60
CA LEU A 53 -11.90 9.45 -6.05
C LEU A 53 -10.46 9.32 -6.55
N ARG A 54 -10.22 9.63 -7.83
CA ARG A 54 -8.87 9.69 -8.40
C ARG A 54 -7.99 10.69 -7.67
N GLN A 55 -8.47 11.91 -7.42
CA GLN A 55 -7.69 12.92 -6.70
C GLN A 55 -7.37 12.49 -5.27
N GLN A 56 -8.31 11.84 -4.58
CA GLN A 56 -8.11 11.32 -3.23
C GLN A 56 -7.05 10.20 -3.22
N ASP A 57 -7.14 9.23 -4.13
CA ASP A 57 -6.18 8.13 -4.21
C ASP A 57 -4.79 8.61 -4.66
N GLU A 58 -4.69 9.61 -5.54
CA GLU A 58 -3.42 10.24 -5.89
C GLU A 58 -2.74 10.90 -4.67
N GLN A 59 -3.52 11.59 -3.82
CA GLN A 59 -2.99 12.15 -2.57
C GLN A 59 -2.55 11.06 -1.61
N ALA A 60 -3.35 9.98 -1.49
CA ALA A 60 -3.01 8.85 -0.63
C ALA A 60 -1.73 8.15 -1.10
N VAL A 61 -1.59 7.86 -2.39
CA VAL A 61 -0.37 7.25 -2.96
C VAL A 61 0.86 8.10 -2.68
N ARG A 62 0.78 9.44 -2.84
CA ARG A 62 1.91 10.32 -2.51
C ARG A 62 2.34 10.19 -1.05
N ARG A 63 1.40 10.16 -0.10
CA ARG A 63 1.70 9.98 1.33
C ARG A 63 2.28 8.60 1.62
N LEU A 64 1.74 7.55 1.00
CA LEU A 64 2.24 6.19 1.19
C LEU A 64 3.65 6.01 0.61
N MET A 65 3.96 6.64 -0.52
CA MET A 65 5.32 6.67 -1.08
C MET A 65 6.31 7.38 -0.15
N GLN A 66 5.92 8.52 0.43
CA GLN A 66 6.74 9.20 1.45
C GLN A 66 7.01 8.29 2.67
N GLN A 67 6.01 7.54 3.11
CA GLN A 67 6.19 6.57 4.19
C GLN A 67 7.14 5.43 3.78
N LEU A 68 7.05 4.97 2.53
CA LEU A 68 7.92 3.92 2.01
C LEU A 68 9.38 4.39 1.94
N GLU A 69 9.61 5.65 1.53
CA GLU A 69 10.93 6.29 1.56
C GLU A 69 11.49 6.36 3.00
N GLN A 70 10.66 6.68 3.99
CA GLN A 70 11.08 6.67 5.39
C GLN A 70 11.49 5.25 5.84
N PHE A 71 10.75 4.23 5.44
CA PHE A 71 11.13 2.84 5.71
C PHE A 71 12.45 2.46 5.03
N ALA A 72 12.71 2.96 3.81
CA ALA A 72 14.00 2.81 3.14
C ALA A 72 15.14 3.41 3.96
N GLN A 73 14.97 4.65 4.43
CA GLN A 73 15.96 5.37 5.23
C GLN A 73 16.20 4.69 6.59
N GLN A 74 15.18 4.04 7.16
CA GLN A 74 15.28 3.27 8.40
C GLN A 74 15.90 1.87 8.20
N GLY A 75 16.26 1.49 6.97
CA GLY A 75 16.80 0.16 6.66
C GLY A 75 15.76 -0.96 6.71
N LYS A 76 14.46 -0.64 6.82
CA LYS A 76 13.38 -1.64 6.89
C LYS A 76 13.11 -2.35 5.56
N LEU A 77 13.64 -1.84 4.45
CA LEU A 77 13.51 -2.46 3.12
C LEU A 77 14.54 -3.58 2.87
N GLN A 78 15.49 -3.80 3.78
CA GLN A 78 16.45 -4.88 3.61
C GLN A 78 15.79 -6.23 3.87
N ALA A 79 15.95 -7.15 2.94
CA ALA A 79 15.61 -8.54 3.18
C ALA A 79 16.47 -9.06 4.35
N ARG A 80 15.81 -9.61 5.37
CA ARG A 80 16.48 -10.20 6.53
C ARG A 80 17.12 -11.54 6.20
#